data_AF-A0A5B8C3L8-F1
#
_entry.id   AF-A0A5B8C3L8-F1
#
_cell.length_a   1.000
_cell.length_b   1.000
_cell.length_c   1.000
_cell.angle_alpha   90.00
_cell.angle_beta   90.00
_cell.angle_gamma   90.00
#
_symmetry.space_group_name_H-M   'P 1'
#
loop_
_entity.id
_entity.type
_entity.pdbx_description
1 polymer ?
#
loop_
_entity_poly.entity_id
_entity_poly.type
_entity_poly.pdbx_seq_one_letter_code
_entity_poly.pdbx_strand_id
1 'polypeptide(L)' 'MPTIDYEARLTKVQAAIDALLTGGHQSYRIDGQEVTKLDLATLQREEERLVGKIKRASRRGGAFRTVRPL' A
#
# COMPACT_ATOMS: atom_id res chain seq x y z
N MET A 1 4.74 17.83 9.22
CA MET A 1 4.93 16.36 9.20
C MET A 1 4.68 15.89 7.78
N PRO A 2 5.56 15.09 7.15
CA PRO A 2 5.24 14.51 5.86
C PRO A 2 4.00 13.63 6.06
N THR A 3 2.88 14.02 5.45
CA THR A 3 1.69 13.18 5.33
C THR A 3 2.13 11.94 4.56
N ILE A 4 2.30 10.82 5.26
CA ILE A 4 2.63 9.55 4.60
C ILE A 4 1.46 9.23 3.68
N ASP A 5 1.68 9.37 2.38
CA ASP A 5 0.70 9.01 1.36
C ASP A 5 0.73 7.50 1.13
N TYR A 6 -0.14 6.81 1.85
CA TYR A 6 -0.27 5.36 1.77
C TYR A 6 -0.79 4.91 0.41
N GLU A 7 -1.57 5.74 -0.28
CA GLU A 7 -2.12 5.43 -1.61
C GLU A 7 -1.02 5.50 -2.66
N ALA A 8 -0.22 6.58 -2.66
CA ALA A 8 0.93 6.70 -3.54
C ALA A 8 1.95 5.57 -3.33
N ARG A 9 2.19 5.16 -2.07
CA ARG A 9 3.07 4.02 -1.77
C ARG A 9 2.47 2.70 -2.27
N LEU A 10 1.16 2.49 -2.11
CA LEU A 10 0.48 1.28 -2.59
C LEU A 10 0.62 1.13 -4.10
N THR A 11 0.39 2.22 -4.86
CA THR A 11 0.54 2.20 -6.33
C THR A 11 1.95 1.80 -6.76
N LYS A 12 2.99 2.28 -6.07
CA LYS A 12 4.38 1.90 -6.37
C LYS A 12 4.65 0.42 -6.10
N VAL A 13 4.13 -0.11 -4.98
CA VAL A 13 4.29 -1.53 -4.63
C VAL A 13 3.58 -2.42 -5.64
N GLN A 14 2.36 -2.09 -6.03
CA GLN A 14 1.60 -2.82 -7.05
C GLN A 14 2.31 -2.80 -8.41
N ALA A 15 2.79 -1.64 -8.86
CA ALA A 15 3.54 -1.53 -10.11
C ALA A 15 4.81 -2.40 -10.11
N ALA A 16 5.51 -2.48 -8.98
CA ALA A 16 6.68 -3.34 -8.85
C ALA A 16 6.32 -4.83 -8.87
N ILE A 17 5.26 -5.23 -8.17
CA ILE A 17 4.75 -6.61 -8.19
C ILE A 17 4.40 -7.01 -9.63
N ASP A 18 3.66 -6.16 -10.35
CA ASP A 18 3.25 -6.40 -11.74
C ASP A 18 4.45 -6.48 -12.69
N ALA A 19 5.43 -5.59 -12.53
CA ALA A 19 6.65 -5.61 -13.34
C ALA A 19 7.48 -6.89 -13.11
N LEU A 20 7.57 -7.36 -11.87
CA LEU A 20 8.33 -8.55 -11.50
C LEU A 20 7.59 -9.85 -11.87
N LEU A 21 6.28 -9.93 -11.69
CA LEU A 21 5.49 -11.13 -12.00
C LEU A 21 5.18 -11.26 -13.49
N THR A 22 4.69 -10.18 -14.10
CA THR A 22 4.08 -10.20 -15.43
C THR A 22 4.99 -9.56 -16.47
N GLY A 23 5.69 -8.48 -16.08
CA GLY A 23 6.56 -7.72 -16.98
C GLY A 23 7.89 -8.42 -17.34
N GLY A 24 8.23 -9.54 -16.69
CA GLY A 24 9.46 -10.29 -16.96
C GLY A 24 10.74 -9.62 -16.43
N HIS A 25 10.62 -8.51 -15.68
CA HIS A 25 11.77 -7.82 -15.09
C HIS A 25 12.40 -8.68 -13.99
N GLN A 26 13.75 -8.68 -13.90
CA GLN A 26 14.47 -9.35 -12.81
C GLN A 26 14.51 -8.51 -11.52
N SER A 27 14.53 -7.19 -11.69
CA SER A 27 14.49 -6.22 -10.61
C SER A 27 13.69 -4.96 -11.00
N TYR A 28 13.21 -4.24 -10.00
CA TYR A 28 12.45 -3.01 -10.13
C TYR A 28 12.89 -2.02 -9.06
N ARG A 29 12.88 -0.71 -9.35
CA ARG A 29 13.35 0.31 -8.42
C ARG A 29 12.18 1.08 -7.81
N ILE A 30 12.04 1.02 -6.48
CA ILE A 30 11.03 1.76 -5.72
C ILE A 30 11.73 2.68 -4.72
N ASP A 31 11.45 3.98 -4.77
CA ASP A 31 11.94 4.96 -3.79
C ASP A 31 13.46 4.88 -3.55
N GLY A 32 14.22 4.63 -4.61
CA GLY A 32 15.68 4.52 -4.59
C GLY A 32 16.21 3.14 -4.22
N GLN A 33 15.38 2.23 -3.72
CA GLN A 33 15.72 0.84 -3.41
C GLN A 33 15.42 -0.08 -4.59
N GLU A 34 16.28 -1.07 -4.81
CA GLU A 34 16.07 -2.12 -5.79
C GLU A 34 15.38 -3.30 -5.11
N VAL A 35 14.29 -3.76 -5.71
CA VAL A 35 13.53 -4.94 -5.29
C VAL A 35 13.53 -5.96 -6.40
N THR A 36 13.55 -7.23 -6.03
CA THR A 36 13.67 -8.35 -6.97
C THR A 36 12.53 -9.34 -6.79
N LYS A 37 12.49 -10.38 -7.63
CA LYS A 37 11.53 -11.49 -7.47
C LYS A 37 11.61 -12.17 -6.11
N LEU A 38 12.77 -12.15 -5.45
CA LEU A 38 12.94 -12.72 -4.10
C LEU A 38 12.16 -11.92 -3.05
N ASP A 39 11.93 -10.64 -3.31
CA ASP A 39 11.23 -9.73 -2.41
C ASP A 39 9.72 -9.74 -2.61
N LEU A 40 9.18 -10.52 -3.56
CA LEU A 40 7.75 -10.55 -3.88
C LEU A 40 6.88 -10.87 -2.66
N ALA A 41 7.29 -11.84 -1.84
CA ALA A 41 6.56 -12.17 -0.62
C ALA A 41 6.54 -10.99 0.38
N THR A 42 7.59 -10.17 0.41
CA THR A 42 7.66 -8.97 1.24
C THR A 42 6.78 -7.85 0.67
N LEU A 43 6.83 -7.65 -0.65
CA LEU A 43 6.01 -6.66 -1.36
C LEU A 43 4.50 -6.93 -1.20
N GLN A 44 4.07 -8.19 -1.33
CA GLN A 44 2.67 -8.58 -1.12
C GLN A 44 2.20 -8.31 0.32
N ARG A 45 3.02 -8.62 1.33
CA ARG A 45 2.70 -8.28 2.73
C ARG A 45 2.65 -6.77 2.95
N GLU A 46 3.52 -6.02 2.28
CA GLU A 46 3.49 -4.55 2.33
C GLU A 46 2.20 -4.01 1.71
N GLU A 47 1.78 -4.55 0.56
CA GLU A 47 0.51 -4.22 -0.10
C GLU A 47 -0.68 -4.41 0.85
N GLU A 48 -0.84 -5.61 1.44
CA GLU A 48 -1.92 -5.92 2.38
C GLU A 48 -1.94 -4.95 3.56
N ARG A 49 -0.75 -4.64 4.10
CA ARG A 49 -0.60 -3.69 5.21
C ARG A 49 -1.02 -2.28 4.80
N LEU A 50 -0.63 -1.81 3.62
CA LEU A 50 -0.99 -0.49 3.09
C LEU A 50 -2.49 -0.38 2.85
N VAL A 51 -3.10 -1.38 2.20
CA VAL A 51 -4.56 -1.47 2.03
C VAL A 51 -5.26 -1.42 3.38
N GLY A 52 -4.77 -2.15 4.38
CA GLY A 52 -5.32 -2.13 5.74
C GLY A 52 -5.22 -0.75 6.40
N LYS A 53 -4.11 -0.02 6.19
CA LYS A 53 -3.95 1.36 6.70
C LYS A 53 -4.89 2.34 6.01
N ILE A 54 -5.02 2.27 4.68
CA ILE A 54 -5.96 3.10 3.91
C ILE A 54 -7.38 2.87 4.41
N LYS A 55 -7.82 1.60 4.47
CA LYS A 55 -9.16 1.24 4.99
C LYS A 55 -9.40 1.77 6.41
N ARG A 56 -8.41 1.71 7.31
CA ARG A 56 -8.52 2.27 8.67
C ARG A 56 -8.59 3.79 8.66
N ALA A 57 -7.78 4.45 7.84
CA ALA A 57 -7.80 5.91 7.68
C ALA A 57 -9.17 6.38 7.17
N SER A 58 -9.74 5.70 6.18
CA SER A 58 -11.09 6.00 5.66
C SER A 58 -12.19 5.79 6.70
N ARG A 59 -12.08 4.75 7.55
CA ARG A 59 -13.08 4.47 8.62
C ARG A 59 -13.07 5.50 9.74
N ARG A 60 -11.93 6.15 10.02
CA ARG A 60 -11.82 7.14 11.12
C ARG A 60 -12.65 8.41 10.87
N GLY A 61 -13.14 8.63 9.66
CA GLY A 61 -14.09 9.70 9.33
C GLY A 61 -15.58 9.37 9.54
N GLY A 62 -15.95 8.11 9.84
CA GLY A 62 -17.35 7.65 9.71
C GLY A 62 -18.05 7.12 10.97
N ALA A 63 -17.41 7.07 12.15
CA ALA A 63 -17.91 6.29 13.28
C ALA A 63 -18.24 7.07 14.57
N PHE A 64 -18.52 8.36 14.48
CA PHE A 64 -19.20 9.10 15.56
C PHE A 64 -20.57 9.60 15.08
N ARG A 65 -21.47 8.66 14.74
CA ARG A 65 -22.89 9.00 14.65
C ARG A 65 -23.41 9.14 16.07
N THR A 66 -23.40 10.36 16.59
CA THR A 66 -24.07 10.71 17.84
C THR A 66 -25.51 10.24 17.75
N VAL A 67 -25.86 9.21 18.54
CA VAL A 67 -27.25 8.84 18.77
C VAL A 67 -27.84 10.00 19.55
N ARG A 68 -28.61 10.86 18.86
CA ARG A 68 -29.37 11.93 19.50
C ARG A 68 -30.53 11.26 20.25
N PRO A 69 -30.61 11.34 21.59
CA PRO A 69 -31.78 10.83 22.30
C PRO A 69 -32.98 11.73 21.95
N LEU A 70 -34.13 11.09 21.67
CA LEU A 70 -35.43 11.73 21.51
C LEU A 70 -36.06 11.97 22.88
#